data_AF-A0A093GVB6-F1
#
_entry.id   AF-A0A093GVB6-F1
#
_cell.length_a   1.000
_cell.length_b   1.000
_cell.length_c   1.000
_cell.angle_alpha   90.00
_cell.angle_beta   90.00
_cell.angle_gamma   90.00
#
_symmetry.space_group_name_H-M   'P 1'
#
loop_
_entity.id
_entity.type
_entity.pdbx_description
1 polymer ?
#
loop_
_entity_poly.entity_id
_entity_poly.type
_entity_poly.pdbx_seq_one_letter_code
_entity_poly.pdbx_strand_id
1 'polypeptide(L)'
;MPHISAAAALQICALLSAFPAQYFISQWYGTDSAQRILLTERVITSWSSFTKSCLSLDAWADCLKLWLSKTRTCLNVGLLILHFRNWYSGEKRAKSGDIEAETHSYFAESTHVRSPKPEYVQFSVGQVMVHKRFGYSGVIIGWDAKANAPEEWLRHKYPPAKQDLRETPHYRILINKANGFGKSTAYIPEEEITIIMGLEV
;
A
#
# COMPACT_ATOMS: atom_id res chain seq x y z
N MET A 1 -29.57 -21.07 -7.91
CA MET A 1 -29.55 -19.63 -8.25
C MET A 1 -29.66 -18.86 -6.94
N PRO A 2 -28.79 -17.89 -6.61
CA PRO A 2 -28.90 -17.19 -5.33
C PRO A 2 -30.08 -16.22 -5.40
N HIS A 3 -31.10 -16.47 -4.59
CA HIS A 3 -32.26 -15.57 -4.47
C HIS A 3 -31.91 -14.47 -3.49
N ILE A 4 -31.83 -13.23 -3.98
CA ILE A 4 -31.67 -12.05 -3.12
C ILE A 4 -32.98 -11.91 -2.34
N SER A 5 -32.92 -12.06 -1.01
CA SER A 5 -34.09 -11.85 -0.16
C SER A 5 -34.47 -10.37 -0.16
N ALA A 6 -35.77 -10.07 -0.03
CA ALA A 6 -36.25 -8.68 0.01
C ALA A 6 -35.57 -7.86 1.12
N ALA A 7 -35.22 -8.50 2.24
CA ALA A 7 -34.45 -7.89 3.32
C ALA A 7 -33.03 -7.49 2.88
N ALA A 8 -32.32 -8.34 2.12
CA ALA A 8 -30.99 -8.02 1.61
C ALA A 8 -31.03 -6.88 0.58
N ALA A 9 -32.06 -6.84 -0.27
CA ALA A 9 -32.27 -5.73 -1.20
C ALA A 9 -32.49 -4.40 -0.45
N LEU A 10 -33.31 -4.39 0.60
CA LEU A 10 -33.56 -3.22 1.42
C LEU A 10 -32.28 -2.75 2.16
N GLN A 11 -31.47 -3.69 2.65
CA GLN A 11 -30.19 -3.36 3.29
C GLN A 11 -29.21 -2.71 2.32
N ILE A 12 -29.12 -3.22 1.09
CA ILE A 12 -28.26 -2.62 0.05
C ILE A 12 -28.76 -1.23 -0.33
N CYS A 13 -30.08 -1.05 -0.49
CA CYS A 13 -30.66 0.28 -0.74
C CYS A 13 -30.39 1.27 0.40
N ALA A 14 -30.49 0.82 1.65
CA ALA A 14 -30.17 1.66 2.82
C ALA A 14 -28.69 2.06 2.84
N LEU A 15 -27.78 1.14 2.53
CA LEU A 15 -26.34 1.42 2.45
C LEU A 15 -25.99 2.38 1.31
N LEU A 16 -26.64 2.24 0.14
CA LEU A 16 -26.43 3.15 -0.99
C LEU A 16 -26.99 4.55 -0.72
N SER A 17 -28.07 4.65 0.05
CA SER A 17 -28.65 5.94 0.45
C SER A 17 -27.88 6.64 1.58
N ALA A 18 -27.04 5.91 2.33
CA ALA A 18 -26.29 6.46 3.45
C ALA A 18 -25.26 7.52 3.03
N PHE A 19 -24.63 7.35 1.86
CA PHE A 19 -23.57 8.26 1.40
C PHE A 19 -24.10 9.66 1.00
N PRO A 20 -25.20 9.79 0.22
CA PRO A 20 -25.88 11.07 0.01
C PRO A 20 -26.41 11.68 1.31
N ALA A 21 -26.98 10.86 2.20
CA ALA A 21 -27.52 11.33 3.47
C ALA A 21 -26.44 11.93 4.38
N GLN A 22 -25.25 11.31 4.42
CA GLN A 22 -24.12 11.79 5.20
C GLN A 22 -23.57 13.12 4.66
N TYR A 23 -23.50 13.28 3.34
CA TYR A 23 -23.14 14.55 2.70
C TYR A 23 -24.16 15.66 3.00
N PHE A 24 -25.44 15.31 3.08
CA PHE A 24 -26.49 16.26 3.37
C PHE A 24 -26.47 16.72 4.83
N ILE A 25 -26.31 15.79 5.77
CA ILE A 25 -26.23 16.08 7.21
C ILE A 25 -25.01 16.96 7.53
N SER A 26 -23.89 16.79 6.83
CA SER A 26 -22.69 17.60 7.06
C SER A 26 -22.89 19.08 6.68
N GLN A 27 -23.74 19.38 5.69
CA GLN A 27 -24.06 20.78 5.34
C GLN A 27 -25.02 21.45 6.33
N TRP A 28 -25.78 20.67 7.11
CA TRP A 28 -26.78 21.19 8.05
C TRP A 28 -26.21 21.58 9.43
N TYR A 29 -25.03 21.09 9.79
CA TYR A 29 -24.50 21.23 11.16
C TYR A 29 -23.97 22.64 11.53
N GLY A 30 -24.08 23.62 10.63
CA GLY A 30 -23.34 24.90 10.75
C GLY A 30 -24.12 26.22 10.59
N THR A 31 -25.46 26.26 10.53
CA THR A 31 -26.17 27.53 10.24
C THR A 31 -27.34 27.90 11.18
N ASP A 32 -27.52 29.21 11.31
CA ASP A 32 -28.46 29.94 12.18
C ASP A 32 -29.95 29.70 11.80
N SER A 33 -30.84 29.84 12.78
CA SER A 33 -32.27 29.48 12.68
C SER A 33 -33.03 30.18 11.54
N ALA A 34 -32.70 31.43 11.20
CA ALA A 34 -33.32 32.16 10.10
C ALA A 34 -32.82 31.69 8.72
N GLN A 35 -31.56 31.25 8.63
CA GLN A 35 -30.99 30.70 7.40
C GLN A 35 -31.57 29.32 7.07
N ARG A 36 -32.01 28.56 8.08
CA ARG A 36 -32.62 27.23 7.90
C ARG A 36 -33.89 27.27 7.04
N ILE A 37 -34.71 28.30 7.17
CA ILE A 37 -35.98 28.42 6.42
C ILE A 37 -35.69 28.67 4.94
N LEU A 38 -34.76 29.58 4.62
CA LEU A 38 -34.32 29.86 3.24
C LEU A 38 -33.60 28.67 2.60
N LEU A 39 -32.87 27.88 3.39
CA LEU A 39 -32.24 26.64 2.93
C LEU A 39 -33.25 25.52 2.71
N THR A 40 -34.35 25.48 3.46
CA THR A 40 -35.40 24.46 3.30
C THR A 40 -36.10 24.59 1.94
N GLU A 41 -36.41 25.81 1.52
CA GLU A 41 -36.96 26.10 0.17
C GLU A 41 -35.99 25.68 -0.95
N ARG A 42 -34.70 25.96 -0.77
CA ARG A 42 -33.64 25.58 -1.72
C ARG A 42 -33.44 24.06 -1.79
N VAL A 43 -33.65 23.37 -0.68
CA VAL A 43 -33.61 21.90 -0.59
C VAL A 43 -34.81 21.27 -1.28
N ILE A 44 -36.02 21.79 -1.08
CA ILE A 44 -37.23 21.22 -1.71
C ILE A 44 -37.16 21.33 -3.23
N THR A 45 -36.72 22.48 -3.73
CA THR A 45 -36.50 22.71 -5.16
C THR A 45 -35.39 21.81 -5.70
N SER A 46 -34.27 21.68 -4.99
CA SER A 46 -33.17 20.79 -5.37
C SER A 46 -33.50 19.30 -5.21
N TRP A 47 -34.45 18.93 -4.35
CA TRP A 47 -34.89 17.54 -4.15
C TRP A 47 -35.59 17.02 -5.40
N SER A 48 -36.42 17.84 -6.03
CA SER A 48 -37.15 17.47 -7.25
C SER A 48 -36.26 17.26 -8.47
N SER A 49 -35.10 17.94 -8.53
CA SER A 49 -34.09 17.75 -9.58
C SER A 49 -33.16 16.58 -9.24
N PHE A 50 -32.86 16.38 -7.96
CA PHE A 50 -32.05 15.27 -7.49
C PHE A 50 -32.77 13.92 -7.64
N THR A 51 -34.08 13.84 -7.40
CA THR A 51 -34.84 12.61 -7.66
C THR A 51 -34.80 12.22 -9.13
N LYS A 52 -34.89 13.19 -10.05
CA LYS A 52 -34.77 12.94 -11.50
C LYS A 52 -33.38 12.47 -11.93
N SER A 53 -32.31 12.95 -11.28
CA SER A 53 -30.92 12.61 -11.63
C SER A 53 -30.35 11.42 -10.86
N CYS A 54 -30.80 11.18 -9.62
CA CYS A 54 -30.33 10.10 -8.76
C CYS A 54 -31.10 8.80 -9.00
N LEU A 55 -32.35 8.89 -9.47
CA LEU A 55 -33.15 7.71 -9.87
C LEU A 55 -33.03 7.38 -11.36
N SER A 56 -32.24 8.11 -12.15
CA SER A 56 -31.93 7.69 -13.52
C SER A 56 -31.02 6.46 -13.46
N LEU A 57 -31.62 5.30 -13.71
CA LEU A 57 -30.96 3.99 -13.71
C LEU A 57 -29.72 3.96 -14.63
N ASP A 58 -29.74 4.72 -15.73
CA ASP A 58 -28.64 4.78 -16.70
C ASP A 58 -27.39 5.49 -16.15
N ALA A 59 -27.55 6.62 -15.45
CA ALA A 59 -26.42 7.33 -14.85
C ALA A 59 -25.77 6.53 -13.72
N TRP A 60 -26.58 5.81 -12.94
CA TRP A 60 -26.08 4.88 -11.94
C TRP A 60 -25.38 3.68 -12.58
N ALA A 61 -25.91 3.13 -13.67
CA ALA A 61 -25.27 2.04 -14.39
C ALA A 61 -23.90 2.44 -14.95
N ASP A 62 -23.77 3.63 -15.51
CA ASP A 62 -22.50 4.11 -16.05
C ASP A 62 -21.50 4.51 -14.96
N CYS A 63 -21.97 5.12 -13.88
CA CYS A 63 -21.15 5.37 -12.70
C CYS A 63 -20.69 4.06 -12.04
N LEU A 64 -21.56 3.05 -11.95
CA LEU A 64 -21.23 1.72 -11.44
C LEU A 64 -20.25 1.00 -12.36
N LYS A 65 -20.38 1.11 -13.70
CA LYS A 65 -19.40 0.56 -14.64
C LYS A 65 -18.03 1.22 -14.48
N LEU A 66 -18.00 2.55 -14.32
CA LEU A 66 -16.77 3.30 -14.10
C LEU A 66 -16.13 2.95 -12.73
N TRP A 67 -16.96 2.74 -11.72
CA TRP A 67 -16.53 2.32 -10.40
C TRP A 67 -16.06 0.87 -10.41
N LEU A 68 -16.74 -0.05 -11.10
CA LEU A 68 -16.34 -1.44 -11.29
C LEU A 68 -15.04 -1.57 -12.11
N SER A 69 -14.83 -0.72 -13.11
CA SER A 69 -13.57 -0.70 -13.87
C SER A 69 -12.42 -0.13 -13.05
N LYS A 70 -12.65 0.96 -12.31
CA LYS A 70 -11.66 1.55 -11.39
C LYS A 70 -11.33 0.60 -10.24
N THR A 71 -12.33 -0.08 -9.68
CA THR A 71 -12.14 -1.07 -8.61
C THR A 71 -11.52 -2.36 -9.13
N ARG A 72 -11.82 -2.86 -10.34
CA ARG A 72 -11.06 -3.99 -10.94
C ARG A 72 -9.59 -3.66 -11.11
N THR A 73 -9.25 -2.45 -11.55
CA THR A 73 -7.85 -2.01 -11.66
C THR A 73 -7.19 -1.87 -10.30
N CYS A 74 -7.86 -1.26 -9.31
CA CYS A 74 -7.36 -1.17 -7.94
C CYS A 74 -7.29 -2.52 -7.22
N LEU A 75 -8.19 -3.46 -7.51
CA LEU A 75 -8.23 -4.80 -6.93
C LEU A 75 -7.14 -5.68 -7.53
N ASN A 76 -6.84 -5.56 -8.83
CA ASN A 76 -5.70 -6.24 -9.44
C ASN A 76 -4.37 -5.70 -8.90
N VAL A 77 -4.22 -4.38 -8.76
CA VAL A 77 -3.04 -3.77 -8.13
C VAL A 77 -2.97 -4.13 -6.64
N GLY A 78 -4.09 -4.12 -5.93
CA GLY A 78 -4.20 -4.48 -4.52
C GLY A 78 -3.93 -5.96 -4.25
N LEU A 79 -4.39 -6.86 -5.13
CA LEU A 79 -4.12 -8.30 -5.08
C LEU A 79 -2.65 -8.59 -5.38
N LEU A 80 -2.04 -7.87 -6.34
CA LEU A 80 -0.61 -7.95 -6.62
C LEU A 80 0.21 -7.46 -5.42
N ILE A 81 -0.20 -6.36 -4.79
CA ILE A 81 0.42 -5.82 -3.56
C ILE A 81 0.22 -6.79 -2.39
N LEU A 82 -0.96 -7.40 -2.22
CA LEU A 82 -1.27 -8.37 -1.17
C LEU A 82 -0.48 -9.68 -1.35
N HIS A 83 -0.32 -10.16 -2.58
CA HIS A 83 0.51 -11.32 -2.90
C HIS A 83 1.99 -11.04 -2.58
N PHE A 84 2.48 -9.85 -2.93
CA PHE A 84 3.81 -9.36 -2.50
C PHE A 84 3.92 -9.14 -0.98
N ARG A 85 2.82 -8.88 -0.29
CA ARG A 85 2.78 -8.66 1.18
C ARG A 85 2.91 -9.97 1.95
N ASN A 86 2.34 -11.06 1.46
CA ASN A 86 2.32 -12.35 2.14
C ASN A 86 3.70 -13.05 2.17
N TRP A 87 4.52 -12.84 1.14
CA TRP A 87 5.81 -13.55 1.02
C TRP A 87 6.98 -12.84 1.74
N TYR A 88 6.85 -11.55 2.05
CA TYR A 88 7.90 -10.74 2.68
C TYR A 88 7.90 -10.79 4.22
N SER A 89 6.89 -11.40 4.83
CA SER A 89 6.82 -11.59 6.28
C SER A 89 7.63 -12.82 6.70
N GLY A 90 8.95 -12.64 6.77
CA GLY A 90 9.86 -13.54 7.49
C GLY A 90 9.72 -13.44 9.01
N GLU A 91 8.50 -13.32 9.53
CA GLU A 91 8.25 -13.36 10.98
C GLU A 91 7.97 -14.82 11.36
N LYS A 92 9.03 -15.63 11.38
CA LYS A 92 8.95 -16.96 12.02
C LYS A 92 8.74 -16.70 13.51
N ARG A 93 7.49 -16.84 13.98
CA ARG A 93 7.17 -17.01 15.40
C ARG A 93 8.13 -18.06 15.97
N ALA A 94 8.93 -17.66 16.96
CA ALA A 94 9.84 -18.54 17.67
C ALA A 94 9.07 -19.74 18.25
N LYS A 95 9.12 -20.87 17.57
CA LYS A 95 8.92 -22.18 18.19
C LYS A 95 10.30 -22.70 18.52
N SER A 96 10.63 -22.62 19.80
CA SER A 96 11.73 -23.37 20.42
C SER A 96 11.53 -24.85 20.10
N GLY A 97 12.49 -25.46 19.40
CA GLY A 97 12.44 -26.86 19.00
C GLY A 97 13.47 -27.16 17.93
N ASP A 98 14.73 -27.22 18.35
CA ASP A 98 15.86 -27.99 17.80
C ASP A 98 15.67 -28.57 16.38
N ILE A 99 16.09 -27.81 15.36
CA ILE A 99 16.52 -28.36 14.05
C ILE A 99 17.66 -27.49 13.50
N GLU A 100 18.87 -28.03 13.63
CA GLU A 100 20.05 -27.98 12.76
C GLU A 100 20.51 -26.65 12.14
N ALA A 101 21.81 -26.41 12.32
CA ALA A 101 22.59 -25.22 12.05
C ALA A 101 22.84 -24.92 10.56
N GLU A 102 21.79 -24.79 9.76
CA GLU A 102 21.84 -24.04 8.49
C GLU A 102 21.14 -22.70 8.67
N THR A 103 21.83 -21.80 9.38
CA THR A 103 21.39 -20.45 9.69
C THR A 103 21.01 -19.73 8.38
N HIS A 104 19.71 -19.61 8.12
CA HIS A 104 19.13 -18.93 6.95
C HIS A 104 19.53 -17.45 6.91
N SER A 105 20.73 -17.16 6.45
CA SER A 105 21.36 -15.85 6.43
C SER A 105 20.96 -15.07 5.17
N TYR A 106 19.69 -15.05 4.80
CA TYR A 106 19.20 -14.30 3.65
C TYR A 106 18.91 -12.83 4.02
N PHE A 107 18.76 -11.97 3.00
CA PHE A 107 18.31 -10.58 3.16
C PHE A 107 19.16 -9.76 4.14
N ALA A 108 20.48 -9.95 4.08
CA ALA A 108 21.45 -9.35 4.98
C ALA A 108 21.17 -9.58 6.49
N GLU A 109 20.58 -10.73 6.86
CA GLU A 109 20.34 -11.12 8.27
C GLU A 109 21.49 -11.94 8.88
N SER A 110 22.65 -12.00 8.22
CA SER A 110 23.77 -12.76 8.74
C SER A 110 24.23 -12.23 10.10
N THR A 111 24.52 -13.15 11.02
CA THR A 111 25.25 -12.84 12.24
C THR A 111 26.75 -12.64 12.00
N HIS A 112 27.25 -12.97 10.81
CA HIS A 112 28.67 -12.82 10.48
C HIS A 112 29.02 -11.36 10.15
N VAL A 113 30.09 -10.86 10.76
CA VAL A 113 30.58 -9.49 10.53
C VAL A 113 31.15 -9.37 9.13
N ARG A 114 30.59 -8.46 8.33
CA ARG A 114 31.04 -8.22 6.96
C ARG A 114 32.08 -7.11 6.96
N SER A 115 33.32 -7.48 7.25
CA SER A 115 34.45 -6.56 7.29
C SER A 115 35.72 -7.27 6.79
N PRO A 116 36.52 -6.63 5.92
CA PRO A 116 36.36 -5.26 5.40
C PRO A 116 35.21 -5.13 4.38
N LYS A 117 34.63 -3.93 4.30
CA LYS A 117 33.60 -3.62 3.28
C LYS A 117 34.27 -3.55 1.91
N PRO A 118 33.81 -4.29 0.88
CA PRO A 118 34.33 -4.17 -0.47
C PRO A 118 34.15 -2.75 -1.02
N GLU A 119 35.12 -2.28 -1.82
CA GLU A 119 35.13 -0.91 -2.35
C GLU A 119 33.91 -0.57 -3.23
N TYR A 120 33.35 -1.58 -3.92
CA TYR A 120 32.18 -1.40 -4.78
C TYR A 120 30.85 -1.27 -4.03
N VAL A 121 30.81 -1.52 -2.72
CA VAL A 121 29.61 -1.33 -1.90
C VAL A 121 29.56 0.12 -1.43
N GLN A 122 28.75 0.93 -2.12
CA GLN A 122 28.77 2.39 -1.94
C GLN A 122 28.26 2.81 -0.57
N PHE A 123 27.16 2.21 -0.11
CA PHE A 123 26.46 2.65 1.09
C PHE A 123 26.87 1.83 2.32
N SER A 124 26.70 2.43 3.49
CA SER A 124 27.06 1.86 4.78
C SER A 124 25.83 1.77 5.69
N VAL A 125 25.89 0.83 6.63
CA VAL A 125 24.88 0.69 7.68
C VAL A 125 24.78 1.99 8.49
N GLY A 126 23.55 2.40 8.82
CA GLY A 126 23.24 3.62 9.56
C GLY A 126 22.91 4.84 8.68
N GLN A 127 23.18 4.80 7.38
CA GLN A 127 22.82 5.90 6.48
C GLN A 127 21.31 5.95 6.24
N VAL A 128 20.77 7.18 6.20
CA VAL A 128 19.37 7.46 5.86
C VAL A 128 19.25 7.54 4.35
N MET A 129 18.23 6.88 3.81
CA MET A 129 17.99 6.84 2.37
C MET A 129 16.52 7.03 2.02
N VAL A 130 16.26 7.40 0.77
CA VAL A 130 14.94 7.40 0.14
C VAL A 130 14.95 6.47 -1.05
N HIS A 131 13.90 5.66 -1.15
CA HIS A 131 13.70 4.78 -2.28
C HIS A 131 13.32 5.58 -3.53
N LYS A 132 14.11 5.51 -4.60
CA LYS A 132 13.93 6.33 -5.83
C LYS A 132 12.53 6.23 -6.43
N ARG A 133 11.99 5.01 -6.52
CA ARG A 133 10.68 4.75 -7.14
C ARG A 133 9.47 5.00 -6.24
N PHE A 134 9.55 4.62 -4.97
CA PHE A 134 8.40 4.63 -4.05
C PHE A 134 8.43 5.80 -3.06
N GLY A 135 9.53 6.55 -2.98
CA GLY A 135 9.66 7.76 -2.17
C GLY A 135 9.70 7.54 -0.66
N TYR A 136 9.63 6.31 -0.16
CA TYR A 136 9.72 6.07 1.28
C TYR A 136 11.15 6.23 1.77
N SER A 137 11.28 6.78 2.98
CA SER A 137 12.52 6.90 3.71
C SER A 137 12.77 5.70 4.64
N GLY A 138 14.05 5.41 4.88
CA GLY A 138 14.47 4.38 5.81
C GLY A 138 15.95 4.48 6.14
N VAL A 139 16.39 3.61 7.04
CA VAL A 139 17.79 3.48 7.44
C VAL A 139 18.34 2.16 6.94
N ILE A 140 19.56 2.18 6.40
CA ILE A 140 20.26 0.96 5.99
C ILE A 140 20.68 0.20 7.25
N ILE A 141 20.23 -1.04 7.39
CA ILE A 141 20.54 -1.92 8.54
C ILE A 141 21.45 -3.10 8.18
N GLY A 142 21.66 -3.37 6.90
CA GLY A 142 22.57 -4.40 6.43
C GLY A 142 22.79 -4.32 4.92
N TRP A 143 23.84 -4.96 4.42
CA TRP A 143 24.17 -5.03 3.00
C TRP A 143 24.76 -6.39 2.64
N ASP A 144 24.39 -6.92 1.47
CA ASP A 144 25.00 -8.08 0.84
C ASP A 144 25.73 -7.64 -0.43
N ALA A 145 26.95 -8.14 -0.64
CA ALA A 145 27.76 -7.84 -1.84
C ALA A 145 27.05 -8.22 -3.16
N LYS A 146 26.27 -9.29 -3.12
CA LYS A 146 25.41 -9.80 -4.19
C LYS A 146 24.06 -10.15 -3.59
N ALA A 147 23.04 -10.29 -4.42
CA ALA A 147 21.70 -10.60 -3.95
C ALA A 147 21.65 -11.96 -3.23
N ASN A 148 21.67 -11.94 -1.90
CA ASN A 148 21.53 -13.14 -1.08
C ASN A 148 20.07 -13.32 -0.62
N ALA A 149 19.28 -13.98 -1.45
CA ALA A 149 17.88 -14.31 -1.17
C ALA A 149 17.52 -15.68 -1.78
N PRO A 150 16.43 -16.32 -1.33
CA PRO A 150 15.96 -17.56 -1.94
C PRO A 150 15.74 -17.41 -3.46
N GLU A 151 16.13 -18.40 -4.25
CA GLU A 151 16.08 -18.33 -5.71
C GLU A 151 14.67 -18.06 -6.25
N GLU A 152 13.65 -18.64 -5.59
CA GLU A 152 12.24 -18.39 -5.91
C GLU A 152 11.87 -16.91 -5.75
N TRP A 153 12.38 -16.27 -4.70
CA TRP A 153 12.19 -14.85 -4.45
C TRP A 153 12.89 -14.00 -5.51
N LEU A 154 14.12 -14.35 -5.87
CA LEU A 154 14.90 -13.65 -6.90
C LEU A 154 14.24 -13.77 -8.28
N ARG A 155 13.71 -14.94 -8.65
CA ARG A 155 12.99 -15.14 -9.92
C ARG A 155 11.71 -14.32 -10.00
N HIS A 156 11.02 -14.16 -8.86
CA HIS A 156 9.81 -13.36 -8.82
C HIS A 156 10.10 -11.86 -8.84
N LYS A 157 11.12 -11.41 -8.10
CA LYS A 157 11.46 -9.98 -8.03
C LYS A 157 12.12 -9.47 -9.31
N TYR A 158 13.00 -10.26 -9.90
CA TYR A 158 13.78 -9.86 -11.08
C TYR A 158 13.32 -10.65 -12.31
N PRO A 159 12.57 -10.03 -13.24
CA PRO A 159 12.25 -10.68 -14.50
C PRO A 159 13.53 -10.97 -15.30
N PRO A 160 13.49 -11.84 -16.34
CA PRO A 160 14.67 -12.24 -17.10
C PRO A 160 15.50 -11.07 -17.66
N ALA A 161 14.85 -9.94 -17.97
CA ALA A 161 15.51 -8.73 -18.46
C ALA A 161 16.34 -7.96 -17.41
N LYS A 162 16.25 -8.32 -16.12
CA LYS A 162 16.91 -7.63 -14.99
C LYS A 162 17.73 -8.59 -14.13
N GLN A 163 18.22 -9.68 -14.70
CA GLN A 163 19.03 -10.68 -14.00
C GLN A 163 20.35 -10.10 -13.49
N ASP A 164 20.91 -9.11 -14.18
CA ASP A 164 22.15 -8.44 -13.80
C ASP A 164 22.10 -7.81 -12.40
N LEU A 165 20.90 -7.42 -11.94
CA LEU A 165 20.71 -6.88 -10.60
C LEU A 165 21.12 -7.89 -9.52
N ARG A 166 21.02 -9.20 -9.77
CA ARG A 166 21.41 -10.22 -8.79
C ARG A 166 22.88 -10.14 -8.40
N GLU A 167 23.73 -9.67 -9.31
CA GLU A 167 25.17 -9.50 -9.09
C GLU A 167 25.54 -8.14 -8.47
N THR A 168 24.54 -7.27 -8.26
CA THR A 168 24.74 -5.95 -7.64
C THR A 168 24.59 -6.00 -6.11
N PRO A 169 25.21 -5.05 -5.38
CA PRO A 169 25.01 -4.91 -3.96
C PRO A 169 23.54 -4.70 -3.60
N HIS A 170 23.11 -5.40 -2.56
CA HIS A 170 21.75 -5.33 -2.05
C HIS A 170 21.75 -4.87 -0.60
N TYR A 171 20.75 -4.09 -0.22
CA TYR A 171 20.68 -3.48 1.09
C TYR A 171 19.37 -3.84 1.77
N ARG A 172 19.47 -4.16 3.07
CA ARG A 172 18.33 -4.32 3.97
C ARG A 172 18.06 -2.97 4.62
N ILE A 173 16.81 -2.55 4.55
CA ILE A 173 16.34 -1.23 4.96
C ILE A 173 15.31 -1.40 6.06
N LEU A 174 15.44 -0.63 7.13
CA LEU A 174 14.39 -0.40 8.10
C LEU A 174 13.57 0.82 7.66
N ILE A 175 12.30 0.61 7.34
CA ILE A 175 11.41 1.64 6.79
C ILE A 175 10.84 2.48 7.94
N ASN A 176 10.82 3.80 7.75
CA ASN A 176 10.14 4.68 8.70
C ASN A 176 8.62 4.43 8.67
N LYS A 177 8.04 4.09 9.83
CA LYS A 177 6.61 3.84 10.00
C LYS A 177 5.73 5.03 9.59
N ALA A 178 6.25 6.26 9.71
CA ALA A 178 5.55 7.48 9.32
C ALA A 178 5.21 7.52 7.82
N ASN A 179 5.93 6.78 6.98
CA ASN A 179 5.68 6.74 5.53
C ASN A 179 4.41 5.98 5.14
N GLY A 180 3.72 5.31 6.07
CA GLY A 180 2.48 4.58 5.78
C GLY A 180 2.64 3.39 4.83
N PHE A 181 3.87 2.94 4.57
CA PHE A 181 4.18 1.91 3.57
C PHE A 181 3.72 0.49 3.99
N GLY A 182 3.29 0.31 5.24
CA GLY A 182 2.75 -0.96 5.76
C GLY A 182 3.76 -2.10 5.90
N LYS A 183 5.04 -1.87 5.59
CA LYS A 183 6.15 -2.80 5.80
C LYS A 183 7.17 -2.19 6.74
N SER A 184 7.75 -3.01 7.62
CA SER A 184 8.81 -2.59 8.54
C SER A 184 10.19 -2.65 7.89
N THR A 185 10.42 -3.60 6.98
CA THR A 185 11.72 -3.80 6.32
C THR A 185 11.57 -4.02 4.83
N ALA A 186 12.60 -3.63 4.07
CA ALA A 186 12.73 -3.93 2.64
C ALA A 186 14.14 -4.42 2.31
N TYR A 187 14.25 -5.13 1.20
CA TYR A 187 15.52 -5.58 0.66
C TYR A 187 15.60 -5.14 -0.81
N ILE A 188 16.51 -4.23 -1.12
CA ILE A 188 16.52 -3.45 -2.38
C ILE A 188 17.93 -3.40 -2.99
N PRO A 189 18.05 -3.33 -4.33
CA PRO A 189 19.33 -3.16 -4.99
C PRO A 189 19.86 -1.73 -4.83
N GLU A 190 21.17 -1.56 -4.96
CA GLU A 190 21.86 -0.27 -4.87
C GLU A 190 21.25 0.82 -5.76
N GLU A 191 20.84 0.45 -6.99
CA GLU A 191 20.31 1.38 -7.98
C GLU A 191 19.02 2.10 -7.52
N GLU A 192 18.27 1.53 -6.57
CA GLU A 192 17.00 2.09 -6.08
C GLU A 192 17.17 3.02 -4.87
N ILE A 193 18.40 3.23 -4.40
CA ILE A 193 18.73 3.98 -3.18
C ILE A 193 19.24 5.38 -3.51
N THR A 194 18.71 6.39 -2.81
CA THR A 194 19.29 7.74 -2.77
C THR A 194 19.57 8.11 -1.32
N ILE A 195 20.80 8.48 -0.99
CA ILE A 195 21.16 8.90 0.37
C ILE A 195 20.65 10.32 0.60
N ILE A 196 19.98 10.53 1.74
CA ILE A 196 19.72 11.87 2.25
C ILE A 196 20.89 12.21 3.16
N MET A 197 21.78 13.10 2.73
CA MET A 197 22.66 13.78 3.67
C MET A 197 21.81 14.82 4.40
N GLY A 198 21.85 14.81 5.73
CA GLY A 198 21.05 15.73 6.55
C GLY A 198 21.21 17.17 6.10
N LEU A 199 20.17 17.99 6.27
CA LEU A 199 20.29 19.43 6.10
C LEU A 199 21.48 19.92 6.94
N GLU A 200 22.44 20.57 6.30
CA GLU A 200 23.24 21.59 6.99
C GLU A 200 22.23 22.64 7.48
N VAL A 201 22.05 22.70 8.80
CA VAL A 201 21.34 23.77 9.49
C VAL A 201 22.36 24.82 9.90
#